data_AF-A0A6J2QAF2-F1
#
_entry.id   AF-A0A6J2QAF2-F1
#
_cell.length_a   1.000
_cell.length_b   1.000
_cell.length_c   1.000
_cell.angle_alpha   90.00
_cell.angle_beta   90.00
_cell.angle_gamma   90.00
#
_symmetry.space_group_name_H-M   'P 1'
#
loop_
_entity.id
_entity.type
_entity.pdbx_description
1 polymer ?
#
loop_
_entity_poly.entity_id
_entity_poly.type
_entity_poly.pdbx_seq_one_letter_code
_entity_poly.pdbx_strand_id
1 'polypeptide(L)'
;MTGTLDACFQQEFLKAHNTYRTKHSAPLMTLNSEMSASAQKWADHLATSTMKHSGSQDGENIYNMWSSSTINLTGKEAVDSWYSEIKEYNWSTPGYNSKTGHFTQVVWKNSNELGVGMATDGNKVFVVGQYRPAGNVNMPGYFETNVLSAGREVSGAGSTSSKGGGVSPSKTCTLL
;
A
#
# COMPACT_ATOMS: atom_id res chain seq x y z
N MET A 1 -11.84 19.28 12.16
CA MET A 1 -10.63 19.81 11.49
C MET A 1 -9.82 18.62 11.02
N THR A 2 -10.02 18.12 9.80
CA THR A 2 -9.39 16.86 9.32
C THR A 2 -8.60 17.00 8.01
N GLY A 3 -8.69 18.13 7.29
CA GLY A 3 -8.23 18.19 5.90
C GLY A 3 -6.71 18.24 5.64
N THR A 4 -5.86 18.55 6.62
CA THR A 4 -4.42 18.81 6.37
C THR A 4 -3.50 17.68 6.86
N LEU A 5 -3.86 16.96 7.93
CA LEU A 5 -3.09 15.80 8.41
C LEU A 5 -3.26 14.59 7.49
N ASP A 6 -4.44 14.43 6.87
CA ASP A 6 -4.75 13.32 5.96
C ASP A 6 -3.89 13.36 4.68
N ALA A 7 -3.56 14.56 4.17
CA ALA A 7 -2.82 14.71 2.93
C ALA A 7 -1.35 14.25 3.05
N CYS A 8 -0.66 14.58 4.15
CA CYS A 8 0.73 14.13 4.34
C CYS A 8 0.78 12.61 4.55
N PHE A 9 -0.13 12.06 5.36
CA PHE A 9 -0.24 10.62 5.56
C PHE A 9 -0.44 9.86 4.23
N GLN A 10 -1.38 10.32 3.39
CA GLN A 10 -1.63 9.72 2.07
C GLN A 10 -0.39 9.76 1.17
N GLN A 11 0.36 10.87 1.16
CA GLN A 11 1.56 10.99 0.34
C GLN A 11 2.72 10.12 0.85
N GLU A 12 2.93 10.02 2.17
CA GLU A 12 3.90 9.11 2.77
C GLU A 12 3.58 7.66 2.45
N PHE A 13 2.30 7.29 2.57
CA PHE A 13 1.79 5.96 2.26
C PHE A 13 2.01 5.61 0.78
N LEU A 14 1.65 6.50 -0.15
CA LEU A 14 1.91 6.32 -1.58
C LEU A 14 3.40 6.22 -1.90
N LYS A 15 4.22 7.11 -1.32
CA LYS A 15 5.67 7.14 -1.54
C LYS A 15 6.33 5.84 -1.05
N ALA A 16 5.90 5.31 0.09
CA ALA A 16 6.39 4.05 0.63
C ALA A 16 6.05 2.88 -0.30
N HIS A 17 4.80 2.78 -0.77
CA HIS A 17 4.40 1.78 -1.77
C HIS A 17 5.28 1.85 -3.02
N ASN A 18 5.38 3.04 -3.62
CA ASN A 18 6.13 3.25 -4.85
C ASN A 18 7.64 2.97 -4.69
N THR A 19 8.20 3.22 -3.50
CA THR A 19 9.58 2.84 -3.17
C THR A 19 9.76 1.33 -3.19
N TYR A 20 8.85 0.57 -2.58
CA TYR A 20 8.93 -0.90 -2.58
C TYR A 20 8.61 -1.49 -3.96
N ARG A 21 7.58 -1.01 -4.64
CA ARG A 21 7.20 -1.45 -5.99
C ARG A 21 8.34 -1.30 -7.00
N THR A 22 9.09 -0.19 -6.93
CA THR A 22 10.28 0.02 -7.77
C THR A 22 11.34 -1.07 -7.56
N LYS A 23 11.58 -1.51 -6.31
CA LYS A 23 12.53 -2.61 -6.03
C LYS A 23 12.11 -3.93 -6.69
N HIS A 24 10.81 -4.11 -6.90
CA HIS A 24 10.18 -5.30 -7.46
C HIS A 24 9.77 -5.11 -8.94
N SER A 25 10.29 -4.10 -9.64
CA SER A 25 9.95 -3.82 -11.04
C SER A 25 8.45 -3.71 -11.32
N ALA A 26 7.66 -3.32 -10.30
CA ALA A 26 6.24 -3.07 -10.40
C ALA A 26 5.99 -1.59 -10.74
N PRO A 27 5.08 -1.26 -11.68
CA PRO A 27 4.75 0.12 -12.02
C PRO A 27 4.30 0.93 -10.80
N LEU A 28 4.53 2.24 -10.82
CA LEU A 28 4.08 3.12 -9.75
C LEU A 28 2.55 3.18 -9.70
N MET A 29 2.02 3.28 -8.50
CA MET A 29 0.61 3.56 -8.25
C MET A 29 0.34 5.06 -8.22
N THR A 30 -0.93 5.42 -8.38
CA THR A 30 -1.46 6.77 -8.12
C THR A 30 -2.54 6.72 -7.05
N LEU A 31 -2.68 7.80 -6.28
CA LEU A 31 -3.76 7.91 -5.30
C LEU A 31 -5.09 8.15 -6.02
N ASN A 32 -6.11 7.40 -5.63
CA ASN A 32 -7.49 7.59 -6.04
C ASN A 32 -8.30 8.11 -4.86
N SER A 33 -8.96 9.26 -5.03
CA SER A 33 -9.71 9.92 -3.95
C SER A 33 -10.98 9.19 -3.55
N GLU A 34 -11.65 8.52 -4.50
CA GLU A 34 -12.84 7.71 -4.22
C GLU A 34 -12.48 6.48 -3.38
N MET A 35 -11.39 5.79 -3.75
CA MET A 35 -10.86 4.68 -2.98
C MET A 35 -10.37 5.12 -1.60
N SER A 36 -9.77 6.31 -1.48
CA SER A 36 -9.36 6.85 -0.18
C SER A 36 -10.56 7.16 0.71
N ALA A 37 -11.64 7.71 0.16
CA ALA A 37 -12.89 7.93 0.89
C ALA A 37 -13.54 6.61 1.32
N SER A 38 -13.49 5.58 0.47
CA SER A 38 -13.94 4.22 0.80
C SER A 38 -13.11 3.60 1.94
N ALA A 39 -11.79 3.65 1.84
CA ALA A 39 -10.87 3.17 2.85
C ALA A 39 -11.05 3.91 4.19
N GLN A 40 -11.28 5.22 4.17
CA GLN A 40 -11.54 6.01 5.37
C GLN A 40 -12.81 5.57 6.08
N LYS A 41 -13.93 5.41 5.34
CA LYS A 41 -15.18 4.90 5.91
C LYS A 41 -14.97 3.53 6.56
N TRP A 42 -14.13 2.68 5.98
CA TRP A 42 -13.84 1.37 6.55
C TRP A 42 -12.95 1.46 7.79
N ALA A 43 -11.92 2.31 7.79
CA ALA A 43 -11.10 2.56 8.97
C ALA A 43 -11.95 3.06 10.15
N ASP A 44 -12.88 4.00 9.89
CA ASP A 44 -13.83 4.50 10.90
C ASP A 44 -14.74 3.38 11.42
N HIS A 45 -15.22 2.48 10.55
CA HIS A 45 -16.00 1.32 10.96
C HIS A 45 -15.21 0.38 11.88
N LEU A 46 -13.96 0.09 11.53
CA LEU A 46 -13.08 -0.79 12.31
C LEU A 46 -12.72 -0.23 13.67
N ALA A 47 -12.69 1.10 13.81
CA ALA A 47 -12.50 1.77 15.10
C ALA A 47 -13.54 1.33 16.14
N THR A 48 -14.77 1.03 15.70
CA THR A 48 -15.91 0.70 16.56
C THR A 48 -16.44 -0.73 16.40
N SER A 49 -15.74 -1.58 15.65
CA SER A 49 -16.26 -2.90 15.23
C SER A 49 -15.21 -4.00 15.35
N THR A 50 -15.56 -5.21 14.91
CA THR A 50 -14.63 -6.34 14.84
C THR A 50 -13.73 -6.24 13.62
N MET A 51 -12.52 -6.80 13.74
CA MET A 51 -11.52 -6.78 12.69
C MET A 51 -11.95 -7.71 11.53
N LYS A 52 -12.35 -7.11 10.40
CA LYS A 52 -12.69 -7.82 9.16
C LYS A 52 -12.41 -6.95 7.92
N HIS A 53 -12.35 -7.59 6.76
CA HIS A 53 -12.29 -6.91 5.47
C HIS A 53 -13.63 -6.27 5.08
N SER A 54 -13.57 -5.21 4.26
CA SER A 54 -14.74 -4.43 3.83
C SER A 54 -15.70 -5.18 2.91
N GLY A 55 -15.21 -6.18 2.18
CA GLY A 55 -15.95 -6.80 1.08
C GLY A 55 -16.04 -5.90 -0.16
N SER A 56 -15.22 -4.84 -0.25
CA SER A 56 -15.01 -4.09 -1.48
C SER A 56 -14.54 -5.00 -2.63
N GLN A 57 -14.77 -4.57 -3.87
CA GLN A 57 -14.21 -5.21 -5.05
C GLN A 57 -12.72 -4.89 -5.24
N ASP A 58 -12.21 -3.88 -4.54
CA ASP A 58 -10.79 -3.54 -4.49
C ASP A 58 -10.04 -4.51 -3.57
N GLY A 59 -8.76 -4.75 -3.87
CA GLY A 59 -7.87 -5.44 -2.93
C GLY A 59 -7.74 -4.63 -1.64
N GLU A 60 -7.42 -5.26 -0.52
CA GLU A 60 -7.40 -4.58 0.78
C GLU A 60 -6.31 -5.10 1.72
N ASN A 61 -5.56 -4.18 2.31
CA ASN A 61 -4.70 -4.45 3.46
C ASN A 61 -5.22 -3.67 4.66
N ILE A 62 -5.12 -4.26 5.85
CA ILE A 62 -5.49 -3.60 7.09
C ILE A 62 -4.33 -3.68 8.08
N TYR A 63 -4.02 -2.55 8.70
CA TYR A 63 -3.08 -2.42 9.80
C TYR A 63 -3.82 -1.92 11.03
N ASN A 64 -3.45 -2.43 12.20
CA ASN A 64 -3.93 -1.89 13.47
C ASN A 64 -2.80 -1.92 14.52
N MET A 65 -2.85 -0.95 15.44
CA MET A 65 -1.93 -0.87 16.56
C MET A 65 -2.66 -0.30 17.78
N TRP A 66 -2.27 -0.78 18.97
CA TRP A 66 -2.75 -0.30 20.26
C TRP A 66 -1.56 0.01 21.18
N SER A 67 -1.64 1.11 21.93
CA SER A 67 -0.62 1.55 22.87
C SER A 67 -1.26 2.25 24.08
N SER A 68 -0.58 2.19 25.23
CA SER A 68 -0.94 2.99 26.41
C SER A 68 -0.54 4.46 26.26
N SER A 69 0.33 4.78 25.31
CA SER A 69 0.75 6.15 24.97
C SER A 69 0.18 6.57 23.62
N THR A 70 0.12 7.87 23.37
CA THR A 70 -0.33 8.41 22.08
C THR A 70 0.52 7.86 20.92
N ILE A 71 -0.16 7.35 19.90
CA ILE A 71 0.45 6.82 18.68
C ILE A 71 0.52 7.94 17.65
N ASN A 72 1.74 8.24 17.18
CA ASN A 72 1.98 9.12 16.04
C ASN A 72 2.45 8.24 14.87
N LEU A 73 1.49 7.65 14.15
CA LEU A 73 1.77 6.74 13.03
C LEU A 73 1.90 7.52 11.71
N THR A 74 2.97 7.27 10.98
CA THR A 74 3.18 7.77 9.61
C THR A 74 2.59 6.82 8.57
N GLY A 75 2.29 7.34 7.38
CA GLY A 75 1.83 6.50 6.27
C GLY A 75 2.87 5.44 5.88
N LYS A 76 4.16 5.76 6.05
CA LYS A 76 5.27 4.85 5.76
C LYS A 76 5.30 3.64 6.70
N GLU A 77 5.09 3.83 8.00
CA GLU A 77 5.19 2.76 9.00
C GLU A 77 4.17 1.63 8.77
N ALA A 78 2.94 1.98 8.37
CA ALA A 78 1.93 0.97 8.02
C ALA A 78 2.38 0.12 6.82
N VAL A 79 2.96 0.75 5.80
CA VAL A 79 3.44 0.08 4.58
C VAL A 79 4.69 -0.75 4.85
N ASP A 80 5.62 -0.23 5.64
CA ASP A 80 6.82 -0.96 6.09
C ASP A 80 6.42 -2.25 6.82
N SER A 81 5.40 -2.18 7.68
CA SER A 81 4.86 -3.35 8.40
C SER A 81 4.36 -4.41 7.42
N TRP A 82 3.51 -4.04 6.45
CA TRP A 82 3.01 -4.96 5.43
C TRP A 82 4.12 -5.53 4.56
N TYR A 83 5.05 -4.69 4.10
CA TYR A 83 6.17 -5.13 3.26
C TYR A 83 7.11 -6.08 4.01
N SER A 84 7.22 -5.97 5.34
CA SER A 84 8.12 -6.80 6.14
C SER A 84 7.82 -8.29 6.06
N GLU A 85 6.60 -8.67 5.67
CA GLU A 85 6.19 -10.06 5.41
C GLU A 85 6.96 -10.71 4.26
N ILE A 86 7.68 -9.94 3.42
CA ILE A 86 8.61 -10.47 2.41
C ILE A 86 9.59 -11.50 2.99
N LYS A 87 9.94 -11.38 4.28
CA LYS A 87 10.81 -12.31 5.01
C LYS A 87 10.25 -13.72 5.10
N GLU A 88 8.93 -13.86 5.01
CA GLU A 88 8.22 -15.15 5.06
C GLU A 88 7.78 -15.65 3.68
N TYR A 89 7.99 -14.87 2.62
CA TYR A 89 7.56 -15.24 1.27
C TYR A 89 8.46 -16.31 0.64
N ASN A 90 7.86 -17.45 0.30
CA ASN A 90 8.56 -18.54 -0.36
C ASN A 90 8.58 -18.35 -1.89
N TRP A 91 9.69 -17.78 -2.38
CA TRP A 91 9.92 -17.55 -3.81
C TRP A 91 9.98 -18.84 -4.66
N SER A 92 10.27 -19.99 -4.06
CA SER A 92 10.32 -21.29 -4.74
C SER A 92 8.93 -21.89 -4.95
N THR A 93 7.92 -21.39 -4.23
CA THR A 93 6.53 -21.82 -4.37
C THR A 93 5.62 -20.60 -4.29
N PRO A 94 5.62 -19.75 -5.34
CA PRO A 94 4.82 -18.53 -5.37
C PRO A 94 3.34 -18.86 -5.23
N GLY A 95 2.63 -18.09 -4.42
CA GLY A 95 1.21 -18.31 -4.19
C GLY A 95 0.69 -17.49 -3.02
N TYR A 96 -0.61 -17.63 -2.77
CA TYR A 96 -1.24 -17.00 -1.62
C TYR A 96 -0.82 -17.70 -0.33
N ASN A 97 -0.46 -16.90 0.68
CA ASN A 97 -0.26 -17.32 2.05
C ASN A 97 -0.77 -16.21 2.97
N SER A 98 -1.51 -16.57 4.02
CA SER A 98 -2.10 -15.59 4.94
C SER A 98 -1.07 -14.75 5.69
N LYS A 99 0.19 -15.21 5.78
CA LYS A 99 1.29 -14.47 6.43
C LYS A 99 2.01 -13.50 5.49
N THR A 100 1.75 -13.57 4.20
CA THR A 100 2.45 -12.75 3.19
C THR A 100 1.50 -11.97 2.29
N GLY A 101 0.20 -12.06 2.56
CA GLY A 101 -0.85 -11.45 1.75
C GLY A 101 -0.73 -9.93 1.67
N HIS A 102 -0.28 -9.28 2.76
CA HIS A 102 -0.11 -7.83 2.72
C HIS A 102 1.08 -7.45 1.85
N PHE A 103 2.22 -8.13 2.01
CA PHE A 103 3.40 -7.92 1.15
C PHE A 103 3.05 -8.13 -0.32
N THR A 104 2.42 -9.25 -0.67
CA THR A 104 2.13 -9.56 -2.08
C THR A 104 1.18 -8.54 -2.69
N GLN A 105 0.25 -7.99 -1.93
CA GLN A 105 -0.61 -6.90 -2.39
C GLN A 105 0.15 -5.58 -2.59
N VAL A 106 1.07 -5.20 -1.69
CA VAL A 106 1.89 -3.99 -1.83
C VAL A 106 2.67 -4.00 -3.15
N VAL A 107 3.28 -5.14 -3.49
CA VAL A 107 4.12 -5.27 -4.70
C VAL A 107 3.37 -5.82 -5.92
N TRP A 108 2.06 -6.03 -5.83
CA TRP A 108 1.28 -6.65 -6.91
C TRP A 108 1.38 -5.82 -8.20
N LYS A 109 2.06 -6.35 -9.21
CA LYS A 109 2.43 -5.62 -10.43
C LYS A 109 1.24 -4.93 -11.10
N ASN A 110 0.12 -5.63 -11.23
CA ASN A 110 -1.04 -5.11 -11.98
C ASN A 110 -1.89 -4.09 -11.21
N SER A 111 -1.77 -3.96 -9.89
CA SER A 111 -2.47 -2.92 -9.14
C SER A 111 -1.80 -1.56 -9.41
N ASN A 112 -2.57 -0.54 -9.81
CA ASN A 112 -2.04 0.75 -10.27
C ASN A 112 -2.75 1.97 -9.66
N GLU A 113 -3.89 1.77 -9.00
CA GLU A 113 -4.55 2.77 -8.17
C GLU A 113 -4.54 2.34 -6.70
N LEU A 114 -4.39 3.33 -5.82
CA LEU A 114 -4.27 3.15 -4.38
C LEU A 114 -5.22 4.11 -3.65
N GLY A 115 -5.97 3.60 -2.68
CA GLY A 115 -6.70 4.40 -1.71
C GLY A 115 -6.20 4.12 -0.31
N VAL A 116 -6.25 5.12 0.58
CA VAL A 116 -5.93 4.90 1.99
C VAL A 116 -6.81 5.75 2.91
N GLY A 117 -7.16 5.18 4.05
CA GLY A 117 -7.83 5.86 5.16
C GLY A 117 -7.28 5.42 6.50
N MET A 118 -7.38 6.30 7.50
CA MET A 118 -6.88 6.08 8.85
C MET A 118 -7.88 6.57 9.90
N ALA A 119 -8.16 5.76 10.90
CA ALA A 119 -8.96 6.15 12.06
C ALA A 119 -8.14 5.94 13.34
N THR A 120 -8.21 6.90 14.27
CA THR A 120 -7.50 6.82 15.56
C THR A 120 -8.25 7.55 16.67
N ASP A 121 -8.15 7.03 17.89
CA ASP A 121 -8.57 7.72 19.13
C ASP A 121 -7.37 8.27 19.93
N GLY A 122 -6.17 8.23 19.34
CA GLY A 122 -4.89 8.58 19.96
C GLY A 122 -4.13 7.37 20.50
N ASN A 123 -4.80 6.34 21.00
CA ASN A 123 -4.17 5.16 21.61
C ASN A 123 -4.36 3.89 20.77
N LYS A 124 -5.35 3.90 19.88
CA LYS A 124 -5.64 2.90 18.86
C LYS A 124 -5.56 3.55 17.50
N VAL A 125 -5.02 2.83 16.53
CA VAL A 125 -5.05 3.25 15.12
C VAL A 125 -5.45 2.08 14.23
N PHE A 126 -6.21 2.40 13.20
CA PHE A 126 -6.52 1.52 12.08
C PHE A 126 -6.13 2.22 10.79
N VAL A 127 -5.47 1.51 9.90
CA VAL A 127 -5.16 1.97 8.54
C VAL A 127 -5.70 0.94 7.56
N VAL A 128 -6.43 1.41 6.55
CA VAL A 128 -6.97 0.59 5.47
C VAL A 128 -6.35 1.07 4.17
N GLY A 129 -5.67 0.18 3.45
CA GLY A 129 -5.19 0.42 2.09
C GLY A 129 -6.02 -0.37 1.09
N GLN A 130 -6.53 0.29 0.05
CA GLN A 130 -7.30 -0.35 -1.02
C GLN A 130 -6.57 -0.26 -2.36
N TYR A 131 -6.65 -1.32 -3.17
CA TYR A 131 -5.83 -1.51 -4.37
C TYR A 131 -6.69 -1.88 -5.57
N ARG A 132 -6.53 -1.17 -6.69
CA ARG A 132 -7.27 -1.43 -7.92
C ARG A 132 -6.32 -1.56 -9.12
N PRO A 133 -6.51 -2.58 -9.98
CA PRO A 133 -7.28 -3.81 -9.73
C PRO A 133 -6.79 -4.56 -8.46
N ALA A 134 -7.65 -5.40 -7.89
CA ALA A 134 -7.32 -6.21 -6.73
C ALA A 134 -6.13 -7.14 -7.00
N GLY A 135 -5.24 -7.27 -6.03
CA GLY A 135 -4.16 -8.24 -6.04
C GLY A 135 -4.55 -9.57 -5.43
N ASN A 136 -3.56 -10.41 -5.15
CA ASN A 136 -3.73 -11.71 -4.46
C ASN A 136 -4.75 -12.65 -5.12
N VAL A 137 -4.94 -12.54 -6.44
CA VAL A 137 -5.82 -13.42 -7.20
C VAL A 137 -5.22 -14.83 -7.20
N ASN A 138 -5.86 -15.76 -6.51
CA ASN A 138 -5.38 -17.12 -6.30
C ASN A 138 -5.67 -18.04 -7.50
N MET A 139 -5.09 -17.70 -8.65
CA MET A 139 -5.16 -18.47 -9.88
C MET A 139 -3.75 -18.91 -10.31
N PRO A 140 -3.58 -20.08 -10.97
CA PRO A 140 -2.27 -20.54 -11.41
C PRO A 140 -1.52 -19.49 -12.25
N GLY A 141 -0.26 -19.21 -11.89
CA GLY A 141 0.60 -18.28 -12.62
C GLY A 141 0.44 -16.80 -12.26
N TYR A 142 -0.56 -16.41 -11.47
CA TYR A 142 -0.82 -15.00 -11.16
C TYR A 142 0.22 -14.43 -10.18
N PHE A 143 0.65 -15.20 -9.19
CA PHE A 143 1.66 -14.75 -8.23
C PHE A 143 3.03 -14.61 -8.90
N GLU A 144 3.40 -15.55 -9.76
CA GLU A 144 4.66 -15.54 -10.51
C GLU A 144 4.80 -14.32 -11.42
N THR A 145 3.69 -13.86 -11.99
CA THR A 145 3.66 -12.72 -12.92
C THR A 145 3.50 -11.37 -12.21
N ASN A 146 2.97 -11.36 -10.98
CA ASN A 146 2.68 -10.13 -10.24
C ASN A 146 3.56 -9.85 -9.03
N VAL A 147 4.20 -10.87 -8.45
CA VAL A 147 5.09 -10.75 -7.28
C VAL A 147 6.51 -11.10 -7.74
N LEU A 148 7.22 -10.11 -8.27
CA LEU A 148 8.57 -10.29 -8.80
C LEU A 148 9.60 -10.18 -7.67
N SER A 149 10.71 -10.90 -7.73
CA SER A 149 11.77 -10.77 -6.72
C SER A 149 12.49 -9.43 -6.84
N ALA A 150 12.92 -8.86 -5.71
CA ALA A 150 13.68 -7.61 -5.72
C ALA A 150 14.98 -7.78 -6.52
N GLY A 151 15.31 -6.82 -7.39
CA GLY A 151 16.58 -6.79 -8.13
C GLY A 151 16.74 -7.80 -9.27
N ARG A 152 15.66 -8.45 -9.75
CA ARG A 152 15.72 -9.22 -10.99
C ARG A 152 15.69 -8.25 -12.18
N GLU A 153 16.82 -8.08 -12.86
CA GLU A 153 16.83 -7.45 -14.18
C GLU A 153 15.98 -8.30 -15.13
N VAL A 154 15.01 -7.65 -15.78
CA VAL A 154 14.25 -8.28 -16.85
C VAL A 154 15.16 -8.36 -18.07
N SER A 155 15.65 -9.55 -18.39
CA SER A 155 16.29 -9.83 -19.67
C SER A 155 15.27 -9.70 -20.80
N GLY A 156 15.27 -8.56 -21.49
CA GLY A 156 14.43 -8.31 -22.66
C GLY A 156 14.63 -6.89 -23.20
N ALA A 157 15.49 -6.77 -24.21
CA ALA A 157 15.91 -5.52 -24.83
C ALA A 157 14.77 -4.74 -25.52
N GLY A 158 14.87 -3.41 -25.43
CA GLY A 158 14.03 -2.46 -26.17
C GLY A 158 14.30 -1.01 -25.74
N SER A 159 15.49 -0.50 -26.05
CA SER A 159 15.88 0.90 -25.82
C SER A 159 15.11 1.84 -26.75
N THR A 160 14.43 2.84 -26.18
CA THR A 160 14.35 4.19 -26.75
C THR A 160 14.23 5.22 -25.62
N SER A 161 15.19 6.15 -25.59
CA SER A 161 15.20 7.33 -24.71
C SER A 161 14.24 8.42 -25.22
N SER A 162 13.58 9.13 -24.30
CA SER A 162 13.25 10.54 -24.48
C SER A 162 13.08 11.25 -23.13
N LYS A 163 13.52 12.51 -23.12
CA LYS A 163 13.73 13.43 -22.01
C LYS A 163 12.43 14.03 -21.46
N GLY A 164 12.45 14.28 -20.15
CA GLY A 164 12.27 15.62 -19.56
C GLY A 164 10.88 16.25 -19.57
N GLY A 165 10.28 16.32 -18.39
CA GLY A 165 9.19 17.25 -18.07
C GLY A 165 9.13 17.45 -16.56
N GLY A 166 9.70 18.56 -16.07
CA GLY A 166 9.72 18.92 -14.66
C GLY A 166 8.32 19.21 -14.14
N VAL A 167 8.00 18.67 -12.96
CA VAL A 167 6.82 19.05 -12.20
C VAL A 167 7.29 19.92 -11.03
N SER A 168 6.70 21.11 -10.95
CA SER A 168 6.91 22.13 -9.92
C SER A 168 6.76 21.57 -8.49
N PRO A 169 7.50 22.11 -7.51
CA PRO A 169 7.41 21.65 -6.14
C PRO A 169 6.02 21.97 -5.58
N SER A 170 5.23 20.93 -5.30
CA SER A 170 4.09 21.04 -4.41
C SER A 170 4.61 21.35 -3.01
N LYS A 171 3.96 22.31 -2.34
CA LYS A 171 4.39 22.92 -1.08
C LYS A 171 4.66 21.86 -0.02
N THR A 172 5.84 21.96 0.57
CA THR A 172 6.46 21.03 1.51
C THR A 172 5.57 20.76 2.74
N CYS A 173 5.37 19.48 3.07
CA CYS A 173 4.92 19.08 4.40
C CYS A 173 6.10 19.29 5.35
N THR A 174 6.16 20.45 5.99
CA THR A 174 7.17 20.75 7.01
C THR A 174 6.69 20.17 8.33
N LEU A 175 7.32 19.10 8.81
CA LEU A 175 7.25 18.75 10.22
C LEU A 175 7.83 19.93 11.03
N LEU A 176 7.15 20.29 12.12
CA LEU A 176 7.60 21.25 13.11
C LEU A 176 9.06 20.99 13.56
#